data_AF-A0A7S2JIH9-F1
#
_entry.id   AF-A0A7S2JIH9-F1
#
_cell.length_a   1.000
_cell.length_b   1.000
_cell.length_c   1.000
_cell.angle_alpha   90.00
_cell.angle_beta   90.00
_cell.angle_gamma   90.00
#
_symmetry.space_group_name_H-M   'P 1'
#
loop_
_entity.id
_entity.type
_entity.pdbx_description
1 polymer ?
#
loop_
_entity_poly.entity_id
_entity_poly.type
_entity_poly.pdbx_seq_one_letter_code
_entity_poly.pdbx_strand_id
1 'polypeptide(L)'
;FLSKDPAVRIAAKRELESALEHEHFDILGYRIVPVDSTVLGANSAKTEPWSEQVFVSHPEARGQQLESLLYLARKRAEAKLTYESLYVSSFSTKTIVYKGMLKSSALPA
;
A
#
# COMPACT_ATOMS: atom_id res chain seq x y z
N PHE A 1 -3.45 -0.18 1.21
CA PHE A 1 -4.70 0.04 1.95
C PHE A 1 -4.41 -0.08 3.43
N LEU A 2 -4.89 0.88 4.20
CA LEU A 2 -4.63 1.03 5.63
C LEU A 2 -5.96 1.20 6.36
N SER A 3 -5.96 0.95 7.66
CA SER A 3 -7.10 1.27 8.52
C SER A 3 -7.46 2.77 8.44
N LYS A 4 -8.76 3.08 8.57
CA LYS A 4 -9.26 4.45 8.72
C LYS A 4 -8.94 5.03 10.11
N ASP A 5 -8.70 4.18 11.11
CA ASP A 5 -8.21 4.61 12.43
C ASP A 5 -6.77 5.13 12.31
N PRO A 6 -6.52 6.42 12.63
CA PRO A 6 -5.18 7.00 12.55
C PRO A 6 -4.12 6.27 13.37
N ALA A 7 -4.46 5.76 14.57
CA ALA A 7 -3.50 5.08 15.43
C ALA A 7 -3.06 3.74 14.83
N VAL A 8 -4.03 2.95 14.34
CA VAL A 8 -3.77 1.68 13.65
C VAL A 8 -2.98 1.92 12.37
N ARG A 9 -3.36 2.94 11.59
CA ARG A 9 -2.65 3.33 10.36
C ARG A 9 -1.20 3.71 10.63
N ILE A 10 -0.94 4.55 11.64
CA ILE A 10 0.42 4.99 11.97
C ILE A 10 1.27 3.79 12.40
N ALA A 11 0.73 2.89 13.22
CA ALA A 11 1.43 1.67 13.62
C ALA A 11 1.75 0.76 12.42
N ALA A 12 0.78 0.55 11.53
CA ALA A 12 0.98 -0.24 10.32
C ALA A 12 2.02 0.37 9.37
N LYS A 13 2.04 1.70 9.23
CA LYS A 13 3.06 2.42 8.46
C LYS A 13 4.45 2.21 9.05
N ARG A 14 4.61 2.34 10.36
CA ARG A 14 5.91 2.11 11.04
C ARG A 14 6.45 0.70 10.80
N GLU A 15 5.60 -0.32 10.83
CA GLU A 15 6.06 -1.68 10.54
C GLU A 15 6.40 -1.92 9.08
N LEU A 16 5.71 -1.24 8.15
CA LEU A 16 6.12 -1.23 6.74
C LEU A 16 7.43 -0.48 6.52
N GLU A 17 7.62 0.66 7.16
CA GLU A 17 8.86 1.46 7.13
C GLU A 17 10.03 0.64 7.68
N SER A 18 9.87 0.00 8.84
CA SER A 18 10.87 -0.91 9.42
C SER A 18 11.20 -2.09 8.49
N ALA A 19 10.20 -2.66 7.81
CA ALA A 19 10.43 -3.73 6.86
C ALA A 19 11.20 -3.27 5.61
N LEU A 20 10.98 -2.04 5.16
CA LEU A 20 11.70 -1.41 4.05
C LEU A 20 13.14 -1.09 4.43
N GLU A 21 13.35 -0.50 5.60
CA GLU A 21 14.69 -0.19 6.13
C GLU A 21 15.54 -1.45 6.29
N HIS A 22 14.94 -2.57 6.73
CA HIS A 22 15.65 -3.84 6.84
C HIS A 22 16.16 -4.34 5.48
N GLU A 23 15.44 -4.07 4.39
CA GLU A 23 15.88 -4.41 3.04
C GLU A 23 16.63 -3.24 2.37
N HIS A 24 17.09 -2.25 3.16
CA HIS A 24 17.90 -1.10 2.74
C HIS A 24 17.25 -0.15 1.73
N PHE A 25 15.92 0.00 1.79
CA PHE A 25 15.21 1.00 1.01
C PHE A 25 15.23 2.37 1.68
N ASP A 26 15.39 3.42 0.87
CA ASP A 26 15.11 4.80 1.25
C ASP A 26 13.64 5.12 0.97
N ILE A 27 12.97 5.74 1.94
CA ILE A 27 11.57 6.15 1.81
C ILE A 27 11.53 7.60 1.36
N LEU A 28 11.04 7.81 0.14
CA LEU A 28 10.95 9.14 -0.47
C LEU A 28 9.72 9.92 0.00
N GLY A 29 8.65 9.21 0.36
CA GLY A 29 7.46 9.81 0.94
C GLY A 29 6.18 9.04 0.66
N TYR A 30 5.09 9.56 1.22
CA TYR A 30 3.74 9.02 1.07
C TYR A 30 2.86 9.98 0.28
N ARG A 31 2.04 9.44 -0.61
CA ARG A 31 1.00 10.15 -1.36
C ARG A 31 -0.36 9.58 -0.99
N ILE A 32 -1.25 10.43 -0.50
CA ILE A 32 -2.67 10.08 -0.36
C ILE A 32 -3.24 9.91 -1.77
N VAL A 33 -3.89 8.78 -2.02
CA VAL A 33 -4.53 8.52 -3.31
C VAL A 33 -5.80 9.36 -3.39
N PRO A 34 -5.95 10.26 -4.38
CA PRO A 34 -7.18 11.01 -4.55
C PRO A 34 -8.30 10.04 -4.94
N VAL A 35 -9.40 10.09 -4.19
CA VAL A 35 -10.58 9.25 -4.40
C VAL A 35 -11.84 10.09 -4.33
N ASP A 36 -12.87 9.69 -5.07
CA ASP A 36 -14.24 10.18 -4.90
C ASP A 36 -15.06 9.06 -4.27
N SER A 37 -15.29 9.14 -2.96
CA SER A 37 -16.03 8.12 -2.22
C SER A 37 -17.54 8.15 -2.50
N THR A 38 -18.06 9.17 -3.19
CA THR A 38 -19.50 9.30 -3.46
C THR A 38 -20.03 8.24 -4.43
N VAL A 39 -19.14 7.62 -5.22
CA VAL A 39 -19.49 6.55 -6.16
C VAL A 39 -19.71 5.19 -5.50
N LEU A 40 -19.37 5.05 -4.21
CA LEU A 40 -19.45 3.79 -3.49
C LEU A 40 -20.88 3.48 -3.01
N GLY A 41 -21.28 2.22 -3.13
CA GLY A 41 -22.51 1.74 -2.48
C GLY A 41 -22.37 1.71 -0.95
N ALA A 42 -23.49 1.77 -0.23
CA ALA A 42 -23.52 1.88 1.23
C ALA A 42 -22.69 0.81 1.98
N ASN A 43 -22.67 -0.43 1.48
CA ASN A 43 -21.86 -1.50 2.08
C ASN A 43 -20.36 -1.31 1.80
N SER A 44 -19.98 -0.93 0.58
CA SER A 44 -18.58 -0.68 0.22
C SER A 44 -18.01 0.53 0.95
N ALA A 45 -18.81 1.58 1.18
CA ALA A 45 -18.38 2.78 1.89
C ALA A 45 -18.00 2.48 3.36
N LYS A 46 -18.69 1.51 4.00
CA LYS A 46 -18.39 1.09 5.39
C LYS A 46 -17.02 0.43 5.52
N THR A 47 -16.55 -0.26 4.49
CA THR A 47 -15.28 -1.00 4.48
C THR A 47 -14.21 -0.35 3.61
N GLU A 48 -14.48 0.85 3.09
CA GLU A 48 -13.52 1.61 2.31
C GLU A 48 -12.26 1.87 3.17
N PRO A 49 -11.07 1.50 2.69
CA PRO A 49 -9.83 1.71 3.43
C PRO A 49 -9.27 3.12 3.22
N TRP A 50 -8.34 3.51 4.10
CA TRP A 50 -7.47 4.64 3.81
C TRP A 50 -6.42 4.24 2.76
N SER A 51 -6.38 4.95 1.63
CA SER A 51 -5.54 4.59 0.48
C SER A 51 -4.36 5.54 0.33
N GLU A 52 -3.15 5.02 0.50
CA GLU A 52 -1.88 5.73 0.27
C GLU A 52 -0.96 4.92 -0.63
N GLN A 53 -0.08 5.64 -1.34
CA GLN A 53 1.07 5.12 -2.04
C GLN A 53 2.33 5.51 -1.28
N VAL A 54 3.27 4.58 -1.14
CA VAL A 54 4.61 4.84 -0.64
C VAL A 54 5.58 4.81 -1.82
N PHE A 55 6.44 5.82 -1.91
CA PHE A 55 7.52 5.87 -2.88
C PHE A 55 8.83 5.54 -2.19
N VAL A 56 9.58 4.62 -2.79
CA VAL A 56 10.85 4.14 -2.25
C VAL A 56 11.90 4.08 -3.34
N SER A 57 13.15 4.24 -2.95
CA SER A 57 14.31 3.96 -3.78
C SER A 57 15.23 2.98 -3.09
N HIS A 58 16.09 2.32 -3.86
CA HIS A 58 17.15 1.49 -3.32
C HIS A 58 18.48 1.99 -3.89
N PRO A 59 19.54 2.17 -3.09
CA PRO A 59 20.80 2.72 -3.57
C PRO A 59 21.41 1.85 -4.68
N GLU A 60 21.45 0.53 -4.50
CA GLU A 60 22.18 -0.39 -5.39
C GLU A 60 21.31 -1.29 -6.28
N ALA A 61 20.25 -1.91 -5.73
CA ALA A 61 19.46 -2.91 -6.43
C ALA A 61 18.69 -2.35 -7.63
N ARG A 62 18.68 -3.09 -8.75
CA ARG A 62 17.96 -2.73 -9.98
C ARG A 62 17.26 -3.96 -10.59
N GLY A 63 16.37 -3.72 -11.54
CA GLY A 63 15.72 -4.78 -12.33
C GLY A 63 15.08 -5.86 -11.45
N GLN A 64 15.39 -7.12 -11.73
CA GLN A 64 14.79 -8.25 -11.02
C GLN A 64 15.19 -8.31 -9.53
N GLN A 65 16.39 -7.87 -9.17
CA GLN A 65 16.82 -7.83 -7.77
C GLN A 65 15.95 -6.86 -6.96
N LEU A 66 15.69 -5.67 -7.52
CA LEU A 66 14.83 -4.67 -6.90
C LEU A 66 13.40 -5.20 -6.68
N GLU A 67 12.84 -5.90 -7.67
CA GLU A 67 11.53 -6.55 -7.54
C GLU A 67 11.50 -7.61 -6.43
N SER A 68 12.55 -8.43 -6.31
CA SER A 68 12.68 -9.43 -5.25
C SER A 68 12.76 -8.79 -3.86
N LEU A 69 13.52 -7.70 -3.71
CA LEU A 69 13.63 -6.99 -2.43
C LEU A 69 12.32 -6.31 -2.02
N LEU A 70 11.61 -5.69 -2.97
CA LEU A 70 10.26 -5.13 -2.73
C LEU A 70 9.29 -6.23 -2.26
N TYR A 71 9.35 -7.41 -2.88
CA TYR A 71 8.58 -8.57 -2.47
C TYR A 71 8.91 -9.01 -1.03
N LEU A 72 10.19 -9.10 -0.68
CA LEU A 72 10.63 -9.48 0.67
C LEU A 72 10.18 -8.47 1.72
N ALA A 73 10.38 -7.17 1.49
CA ALA A 73 9.93 -6.10 2.37
C ALA A 73 8.41 -6.18 2.61
N ARG A 74 7.63 -6.38 1.53
CA ARG A 74 6.18 -6.59 1.62
C ARG A 74 5.84 -7.81 2.49
N LYS A 75 6.44 -8.97 2.21
CA LYS A 75 6.15 -10.21 2.97
C LYS A 75 6.50 -10.08 4.44
N ARG A 76 7.59 -9.38 4.76
CA ARG A 76 8.03 -9.10 6.13
C ARG A 76 7.02 -8.22 6.88
N ALA A 77 6.52 -7.16 6.25
CA ALA A 77 5.47 -6.33 6.84
C ALA A 77 4.17 -7.12 7.03
N GLU A 78 3.71 -7.86 6.01
CA GLU A 78 2.50 -8.69 6.07
C GLU A 78 2.58 -9.79 7.13
N ALA A 79 3.76 -10.31 7.47
CA ALA A 79 3.92 -11.33 8.49
C ALA A 79 3.64 -10.81 9.92
N LYS A 80 3.76 -9.49 10.14
CA LYS A 80 3.56 -8.84 11.43
C LYS A 80 2.22 -8.13 11.57
N LEU A 81 1.52 -7.93 10.46
CA LEU A 81 0.32 -7.10 10.37
C LEU A 81 -0.89 -7.93 9.93
N THR A 82 -2.08 -7.53 10.37
CA THR A 82 -3.32 -8.12 9.91
C THR A 82 -3.79 -7.46 8.62
N TYR A 83 -4.61 -8.16 7.83
CA TYR A 83 -5.21 -7.61 6.62
C TYR A 83 -6.05 -6.33 6.85
N GLU A 84 -6.57 -6.15 8.06
CA GLU A 84 -7.35 -4.97 8.45
C GLU A 84 -6.45 -3.75 8.72
N SER A 85 -5.22 -3.95 9.20
CA SER A 85 -4.28 -2.86 9.45
C SER A 85 -3.51 -2.47 8.20
N LEU A 86 -3.06 -3.44 7.41
CA LEU A 86 -2.36 -3.24 6.14
C LEU A 86 -2.75 -4.29 5.10
N TYR A 87 -3.06 -3.80 3.90
CA TYR A 87 -3.13 -4.63 2.70
C TYR A 87 -2.40 -3.95 1.54
N VAL A 88 -1.42 -4.64 0.96
CA VAL A 88 -0.59 -4.12 -0.14
C VAL A 88 -1.10 -4.67 -1.48
N SER A 89 -1.85 -3.85 -2.22
CA SER A 89 -2.41 -4.24 -3.53
C SER A 89 -1.35 -4.58 -4.58
N SER A 90 -0.25 -3.83 -4.58
CA SER A 90 0.91 -4.01 -5.45
C SER A 90 2.11 -3.31 -4.82
N PHE A 91 3.31 -3.86 -5.01
CA PHE A 91 4.53 -3.16 -4.66
C PHE A 91 5.65 -3.60 -5.61
N SER A 92 5.77 -2.87 -6.71
CA SER A 92 6.60 -3.20 -7.86
C SER A 92 6.98 -1.91 -8.58
N THR A 93 8.12 -1.91 -9.26
CA THR A 93 8.53 -0.82 -10.17
C THR A 93 7.86 -0.89 -11.54
N LYS A 94 7.23 -2.03 -11.86
CA LYS A 94 6.65 -2.30 -13.19
C LYS A 94 5.12 -2.21 -13.20
N THR A 95 4.49 -2.57 -12.08
CA THR A 95 3.04 -2.74 -12.01
C THR A 95 2.46 -2.03 -10.80
N ILE A 96 1.42 -1.22 -11.04
CA ILE A 96 0.58 -0.64 -10.01
C ILE A 96 -0.86 -1.10 -10.19
N VAL A 97 -1.49 -1.57 -9.11
CA VAL A 97 -2.86 -2.08 -9.14
C VAL A 97 -3.81 -1.08 -8.47
N TYR A 98 -4.72 -0.52 -9.26
CA TYR A 98 -5.88 0.22 -8.77
C TYR A 98 -7.08 -0.72 -8.73
N LYS A 99 -7.59 -0.99 -7.52
CA LYS A 99 -8.76 -1.86 -7.32
C LYS A 99 -9.57 -1.39 -6.11
N GLY A 100 -10.83 -1.78 -6.05
CA GLY A 100 -11.69 -1.52 -4.91
C GLY A 100 -13.05 -2.20 -5.06
N MET A 101 -13.88 -2.09 -4.02
CA MET A 101 -15.24 -2.62 -4.01
C MET A 101 -16.21 -1.64 -4.67
N LEU A 102 -16.08 -1.44 -5.97
CA LEU A 102 -16.94 -0.55 -6.78
C LEU A 102 -17.40 -1.26 -8.06
N LYS A 103 -18.42 -0.70 -8.72
CA LYS A 103 -18.82 -1.15 -10.05
C LYS A 103 -17.73 -0.78 -11.06
N SER A 104 -17.49 -1.63 -12.06
CA SER A 104 -16.48 -1.37 -13.09
C SER A 104 -16.70 -0.04 -13.82
N SER A 105 -17.95 0.39 -13.99
CA SER A 105 -18.31 1.67 -14.62
C SER A 105 -17.90 2.91 -13.81
N ALA A 106 -17.53 2.76 -12.55
CA ALA A 106 -17.04 3.84 -11.70
C ALA A 106 -15.51 3.97 -11.71
N LEU A 107 -14.81 3.10 -12.45
CA LEU A 107 -13.40 3.32 -12.78
C LEU A 107 -13.34 4.23 -14.02
N PRO A 108 -12.49 5.28 -14.01
CA PRO A 108 -12.24 6.06 -15.20
C PRO A 108 -11.63 5.16 -16.30
N ALA A 109 -11.99 5.45 -17.55
CA ALA A 109 -11.53 4.73 -18.73
C ALA A 109 -10.04 4.98 -19.02
#